data_AF-A0AB36KBZ7-F1
#
_entry.id   AF-A0AB36KBZ7-F1
#
_cell.length_a   1.000
_cell.length_b   1.000
_cell.length_c   1.000
_cell.angle_alpha   90.00
_cell.angle_beta   90.00
_cell.angle_gamma   90.00
#
_symmetry.space_group_name_H-M   'P 1'
#
loop_
_entity.id
_entity.type
_entity.pdbx_description
1 polymer ?
#
loop_
_entity_poly.entity_id
_entity_poly.type
_entity_poly.pdbx_seq_one_letter_code
_entity_poly.pdbx_strand_id
1 'polypeptide(L)'
;MAEPNPEELFNLGVKSSEAKDYIQAKKYFEKACGLNNGGGCGALGDLYDDGKGVEKNLIKATQLYTKACELKEGVGCKRLWSLYYYGQGVEKNL
;
A
#
# COMPACT_ATOMS: atom_id res chain seq x y z
N MET A 1 25.38 -0.06 10.28
CA MET A 1 24.36 -1.04 9.90
C MET A 1 23.80 -0.59 8.56
N ALA A 2 23.87 -1.41 7.51
CA ALA A 2 23.30 -1.03 6.23
C ALA A 2 21.78 -0.90 6.37
N GLU A 3 21.19 0.17 5.83
CA GLU A 3 19.75 0.30 5.76
C GLU A 3 19.18 -0.85 4.90
N PRO A 4 18.12 -1.53 5.35
CA PRO A 4 17.55 -2.65 4.60
C PRO A 4 17.03 -2.20 3.23
N ASN A 5 17.33 -3.00 2.19
CA ASN A 5 16.92 -2.74 0.82
C ASN A 5 15.39 -2.62 0.70
N PRO A 6 14.82 -1.55 0.09
CA PRO A 6 13.38 -1.39 -0.07
C PRO A 6 12.68 -2.57 -0.77
N GLU A 7 13.36 -3.22 -1.71
CA GLU A 7 12.82 -4.37 -2.44
C GLU A 7 12.81 -5.65 -1.59
N GLU A 8 13.84 -5.85 -0.76
CA GLU A 8 13.86 -6.94 0.22
C GLU A 8 12.74 -6.78 1.25
N LEU A 9 12.54 -5.56 1.75
CA LEU A 9 11.42 -5.23 2.65
C LEU A 9 10.08 -5.52 1.99
N PHE A 10 9.89 -5.13 0.72
CA PHE A 10 8.67 -5.46 -0.01
C PHE A 10 8.44 -6.97 -0.10
N ASN A 11 9.45 -7.74 -0.49
CA ASN A 11 9.36 -9.21 -0.60
C ASN A 11 9.06 -9.89 0.74
N LEU A 12 9.66 -9.43 1.84
CA LEU A 12 9.33 -9.89 3.18
C LEU A 12 7.87 -9.58 3.55
N GLY A 13 7.38 -8.39 3.18
CA GLY A 13 5.98 -8.02 3.34
C GLY A 13 5.03 -8.93 2.56
N VAL A 14 5.35 -9.25 1.31
CA VAL A 14 4.58 -10.19 0.47
C VAL A 14 4.53 -11.56 1.13
N LYS A 15 5.69 -12.10 1.54
CA LYS A 15 5.76 -13.40 2.24
C LYS A 15 4.92 -13.42 3.52
N SER A 16 4.97 -12.35 4.32
CA SER A 16 4.13 -12.23 5.51
C SER A 16 2.64 -12.18 5.16
N SER A 17 2.26 -11.48 4.09
CA SER A 17 0.88 -11.40 3.61
C SER A 17 0.35 -12.75 3.13
N GLU A 18 1.16 -13.52 2.40
CA GLU A 18 0.83 -14.90 1.96
C GLU A 18 0.61 -15.84 3.16
N ALA A 19 1.40 -15.65 4.23
CA ALA A 19 1.23 -16.36 5.49
C ALA A 19 0.05 -15.84 6.34
N LYS A 20 -0.71 -14.85 5.85
CA LYS A 20 -1.78 -14.13 6.56
C LYS A 20 -1.34 -13.42 7.84
N ASP A 21 -0.03 -13.19 8.00
CA ASP A 21 0.52 -12.34 9.06
C ASP A 21 0.52 -10.87 8.60
N TYR A 22 -0.68 -10.28 8.61
CA TYR A 22 -0.87 -8.93 8.12
C TYR A 22 -0.25 -7.86 9.03
N ILE A 23 -0.07 -8.15 10.32
CA ILE A 23 0.61 -7.24 11.25
C ILE A 23 2.08 -7.12 10.88
N GLN A 24 2.72 -8.24 10.56
CA GLN A 24 4.10 -8.24 10.12
C GLN A 24 4.24 -7.69 8.68
N ALA A 25 3.33 -8.06 7.78
CA ALA A 25 3.29 -7.52 6.42
C ALA A 25 3.21 -5.99 6.42
N LYS A 26 2.31 -5.41 7.23
CA LYS A 26 2.19 -3.97 7.43
C LYS A 26 3.52 -3.32 7.79
N LYS A 27 4.25 -3.86 8.78
CA LYS A 27 5.55 -3.30 9.21
C LYS A 27 6.56 -3.26 8.09
N TYR A 28 6.61 -4.31 7.26
CA TYR A 28 7.52 -4.37 6.13
C TYR A 28 7.12 -3.41 5.00
N PHE A 29 5.84 -3.36 4.65
CA PHE A 29 5.33 -2.44 3.64
C PHE A 29 5.45 -0.96 4.07
N GLU A 30 5.24 -0.65 5.35
CA GLU A 30 5.49 0.70 5.90
C GLU A 30 6.95 1.12 5.72
N LYS A 31 7.91 0.24 6.01
CA LYS A 31 9.33 0.52 5.80
C LYS A 31 9.66 0.66 4.32
N ALA A 32 9.20 -0.26 3.47
CA ALA A 32 9.43 -0.22 2.03
C ALA A 32 8.86 1.07 1.41
N CYS A 33 7.62 1.44 1.75
CA CYS A 33 6.98 2.67 1.30
C CYS A 33 7.68 3.94 1.83
N GLY A 34 8.19 3.90 3.07
CA GLY A 34 9.01 4.96 3.65
C GLY A 34 10.30 5.21 2.85
N LEU A 35 10.85 4.15 2.24
CA LEU A 35 12.01 4.21 1.36
C LEU A 35 11.65 4.36 -0.14
N ASN A 36 10.46 4.90 -0.44
CA ASN A 36 9.97 5.17 -1.79
C ASN A 36 9.86 3.94 -2.70
N ASN A 37 9.64 2.74 -2.15
CA ASN A 37 9.23 1.59 -2.93
C ASN A 37 7.73 1.69 -3.27
N GLY A 38 7.41 1.84 -4.56
CA GLY A 38 6.04 1.99 -5.04
C GLY A 38 5.17 0.76 -4.74
N GLY A 39 5.70 -0.45 -4.93
CA GLY A 39 5.02 -1.71 -4.58
C GLY A 39 4.68 -1.81 -3.09
N GLY A 40 5.59 -1.39 -2.21
CA GLY A 40 5.37 -1.31 -0.77
C GLY A 40 4.29 -0.32 -0.39
N CYS A 41 4.23 0.85 -1.04
CA CYS A 41 3.13 1.79 -0.83
C CYS A 41 1.79 1.22 -1.31
N GLY A 42 1.76 0.59 -2.49
CA GLY A 42 0.56 -0.04 -3.03
C GLY A 42 0.03 -1.15 -2.14
N ALA A 43 0.91 -2.06 -1.70
CA ALA A 43 0.54 -3.17 -0.83
C ALA A 43 0.10 -2.72 0.56
N LEU A 44 0.72 -1.65 1.12
CA LEU A 44 0.22 -1.04 2.35
C LEU A 44 -1.18 -0.43 2.15
N GLY A 45 -1.43 0.16 0.97
CA GLY A 45 -2.74 0.65 0.57
C GLY A 45 -3.79 -0.47 0.56
N ASP A 46 -3.46 -1.62 -0.05
CA ASP A 46 -4.34 -2.80 -0.08
C ASP A 46 -4.70 -3.28 1.35
N LEU A 47 -3.76 -3.23 2.31
CA LEU A 47 -4.06 -3.58 3.71
C LEU A 47 -5.10 -2.65 4.34
N TYR A 48 -4.99 -1.34 4.10
CA TYR A 48 -5.96 -0.35 4.60
C TYR A 48 -7.29 -0.40 3.86
N ASP A 49 -7.30 -0.74 2.57
CA ASP A 49 -8.51 -0.91 1.78
C ASP A 49 -9.31 -2.14 2.25
N ASP A 50 -8.64 -3.27 2.43
CA ASP A 50 -9.26 -4.52 2.86
C ASP A 50 -9.52 -4.60 4.38
N GLY A 51 -8.86 -3.76 5.19
CA GLY A 51 -8.87 -3.87 6.65
C GLY A 51 -8.10 -5.10 7.16
N LYS A 52 -7.01 -5.48 6.48
CA LYS A 52 -6.19 -6.66 6.83
C LYS A 52 -5.04 -6.26 7.75
N GLY A 53 -5.11 -6.69 9.02
CA GLY A 53 -4.11 -6.34 10.03
C GLY A 53 -4.12 -4.85 10.43
N VAL A 54 -5.09 -4.09 9.95
CA VAL A 54 -5.36 -2.69 10.28
C VAL A 54 -6.87 -2.46 10.22
N GLU A 55 -7.34 -1.42 10.89
CA GLU A 55 -8.70 -0.93 10.66
C GLU A 55 -8.83 -0.44 9.22
N LYS A 56 -9.93 -0.82 8.54
CA LYS A 56 -10.22 -0.39 7.17
C LYS A 56 -10.28 1.15 7.12
N ASN A 57 -9.49 1.75 6.24
CA ASN A 57 -9.40 3.20 6.09
C ASN A 57 -9.12 3.58 4.63
N LEU A 58 -10.18 3.90 3.90
CA LEU A 58 -10.11 4.21 2.47
C LEU A 58 -9.39 5.54 2.17
N ILE A 59 -9.42 6.50 3.09
CA ILE A 59 -8.67 7.77 2.95
C ILE A 59 -7.17 7.48 2.95
N LYS A 60 -6.73 6.66 3.92
CA LYS A 60 -5.32 6.27 4.01
C LYS A 60 -4.90 5.37 2.84
N ALA A 61 -5.75 4.45 2.41
CA ALA A 61 -5.52 3.65 1.21
C ALA A 61 -5.35 4.54 -0.03
N THR A 62 -6.23 5.53 -0.23
CA THR A 62 -6.12 6.51 -1.32
C THR A 62 -4.78 7.23 -1.31
N GLN A 63 -4.36 7.77 -0.17
CA GLN A 63 -3.07 8.47 -0.04
C GLN A 63 -1.88 7.57 -0.42
N LEU A 64 -1.92 6.30 -0.01
CA LEU A 64 -0.88 5.33 -0.31
C LEU A 64 -0.86 4.93 -1.79
N TYR A 65 -2.03 4.74 -2.40
CA TYR A 65 -2.15 4.48 -3.83
C TYR A 65 -1.70 5.69 -4.68
N THR A 66 -2.00 6.92 -4.25
CA THR A 66 -1.48 8.14 -4.87
C THR A 66 0.04 8.15 -4.83
N LYS A 67 0.65 7.94 -3.66
CA LYS A 67 2.11 7.87 -3.54
C LYS A 67 2.71 6.76 -4.42
N ALA A 68 2.09 5.57 -4.44
CA ALA A 68 2.53 4.47 -5.31
C ALA A 68 2.47 4.88 -6.80
N CYS A 69 1.40 5.56 -7.21
CA CYS A 69 1.25 6.04 -8.58
C CYS A 69 2.30 7.11 -8.96
N GLU A 70 2.58 8.05 -8.07
CA GLU A 70 3.65 9.06 -8.24
C GLU A 70 5.04 8.41 -8.37
N LEU A 71 5.24 7.27 -7.70
CA LEU A 71 6.42 6.42 -7.82
C LEU A 71 6.41 5.50 -9.06
N LYS A 72 5.47 5.72 -9.99
CA LYS A 72 5.29 4.97 -11.24
C LYS A 72 4.93 3.49 -11.04
N GLU A 73 4.41 3.12 -9.86
CA GLU A 73 3.88 1.78 -9.63
C GLU A 73 2.48 1.68 -10.28
N GLY A 74 2.42 0.94 -11.40
CA GLY A 74 1.20 0.84 -12.21
C GLY A 74 0.01 0.26 -11.44
N VAL A 75 0.27 -0.66 -10.50
CA VAL A 75 -0.79 -1.21 -9.63
C VAL A 75 -1.37 -0.12 -8.74
N GLY A 76 -0.54 0.76 -8.19
CA GLY A 76 -0.96 1.90 -7.37
C GLY A 76 -1.89 2.85 -8.14
N CYS A 77 -1.52 3.23 -9.37
CA CYS A 77 -2.38 4.05 -10.23
C CYS A 77 -3.74 3.39 -10.51
N LYS A 78 -3.74 2.08 -10.81
CA LYS A 78 -4.98 1.33 -11.07
C LYS A 78 -5.89 1.29 -9.84
N ARG A 79 -5.33 1.06 -8.65
CA ARG A 79 -6.08 1.06 -7.39
C ARG A 79 -6.69 2.42 -7.09
N LEU A 80 -5.91 3.50 -7.26
CA LEU A 80 -6.39 4.86 -7.11
C LEU A 80 -7.57 5.16 -8.05
N TRP A 81 -7.43 4.82 -9.32
CA TRP A 81 -8.51 5.00 -10.30
C TRP A 81 -9.78 4.24 -9.90
N SER A 82 -9.63 3.01 -9.39
CA SER A 82 -10.76 2.20 -8.91
C SER A 82 -11.50 2.89 -7.75
N LEU A 83 -10.78 3.47 -6.79
CA LEU A 83 -11.41 4.21 -5.67
C LEU A 83 -12.22 5.42 -6.15
N TYR A 84 -11.67 6.21 -7.08
CA TYR A 84 -12.38 7.33 -7.69
C TYR A 84 -13.61 6.88 -8.49
N TYR A 85 -13.49 5.81 -9.28
CA TYR A 85 -14.57 5.31 -10.13
C TYR A 85 -15.77 4.81 -9.31
N TYR A 86 -15.52 4.03 -8.26
CA TYR A 86 -16.57 3.49 -7.40
C TYR A 86 -17.03 4.46 -6.30
N GLY A 87 -16.44 5.66 -6.21
CA GLY A 87 -16.78 6.66 -5.18
C GLY A 87 -16.45 6.20 -3.75
N GLN A 88 -15.47 5.32 -3.60
CA GLN A 88 -15.07 4.73 -2.32
C GLN A 88 -13.86 5.50 -1.77
N GLY A 89 -14.06 6.28 -0.70
CA GLY A 89 -12.94 6.89 0.05
C GLY A 89 -12.43 8.25 -0.43
N VAL A 90 -13.03 8.81 -1.48
CA VAL A 90 -12.73 10.14 -2.00
C VAL A 90 -14.04 10.85 -2.28
N GLU A 91 -14.19 12.09 -1.81
CA GLU A 91 -15.30 12.95 -2.24
C GLU A 91 -15.26 13.05 -3.77
N LYS A 92 -16.35 12.61 -4.39
CA LYS A 92 -16.53 12.62 -5.84
C LYS A 92 -16.79 14.06 -6.28
N ASN A 93 -15.74 14.86 -6.41
CA ASN A 93 -15.86 16.14 -7.12
C ASN A 93 -15.77 15.85 -8.62
N LEU A 94 -16.96 15.69 -9.23
CA LEU A 94 -17.18 15.72 -10.67
C LEU A 94 -17.02 17.15 -11.20
#